data_AF-A0A3A0EDK5-F1
#
_entry.id   AF-A0A3A0EDK5-F1
#
_cell.length_a   1.000
_cell.length_b   1.000
_cell.length_c   1.000
_cell.angle_alpha   90.00
_cell.angle_beta   90.00
_cell.angle_gamma   90.00
#
_symmetry.space_group_name_H-M   'P 1'
#
loop_
_entity.id
_entity.type
_entity.pdbx_description
1 polymer ?
#
loop_
_entity_poly.entity_id
_entity_poly.type
_entity_poly.pdbx_seq_one_letter_code
_entity_poly.pdbx_strand_id
1 'polypeptide(L)'
;MSLDDVAQAIRECNKLYGSTLSDRNPANFMKDLLRGANASKNWPASVAARRFTGIQRTGDGECFEFIPYRPGQTEPFPDAFKVREDAPRFLVQSISLPLATKSLGRSDETWLIQTAINLRVVETHFAVAPAFPLLELTHLQMGIKLRSTEIDALFLGKAGNPKNPDSVLVTCEAKQAKDPLIPSQIINQVQAAFAEAEVDTVVPIGLRTVRGVGFYLTEFEAVRRTDAHALDELTLASDAIYELRPPVKGI
;
A
#
# COMPACT_ATOMS: atom_id res chain seq x y z
N MET A 1 14.55 9.94 -14.65
CA MET A 1 13.69 10.76 -15.53
C MET A 1 13.11 11.88 -14.71
N SER A 2 13.26 13.12 -15.17
CA SER A 2 12.71 14.29 -14.47
C SER A 2 11.22 14.50 -14.78
N LEU A 3 10.56 15.34 -13.98
CA LEU A 3 9.20 15.82 -14.23
C LEU A 3 9.10 16.54 -15.59
N ASP A 4 10.13 17.31 -15.96
CA ASP A 4 10.19 18.05 -17.22
C ASP A 4 10.34 17.12 -18.42
N ASP A 5 11.18 16.07 -18.30
CA ASP A 5 11.33 15.06 -19.36
C ASP A 5 9.99 14.38 -19.65
N VAL A 6 9.23 14.03 -18.61
CA VAL A 6 7.93 13.38 -18.76
C VAL A 6 6.90 14.33 -19.34
N ALA A 7 6.85 15.59 -18.89
CA ALA A 7 5.95 16.59 -19.45
C ALA A 7 6.25 16.84 -20.94
N GLN A 8 7.52 16.89 -21.31
CA GLN A 8 7.96 17.04 -22.70
C GLN A 8 7.54 15.83 -23.55
N ALA A 9 7.76 14.61 -23.07
CA ALA A 9 7.34 13.40 -23.75
C ALA A 9 5.81 13.34 -23.96
N ILE A 10 5.01 13.80 -22.98
CA ILE A 10 3.55 13.90 -23.12
C ILE A 10 3.17 14.86 -24.24
N ARG A 11 3.80 16.04 -24.31
CA ARG A 11 3.56 17.02 -25.39
C ARG A 11 3.90 16.46 -26.77
N GLU A 12 5.01 15.75 -26.89
CA GLU A 12 5.43 15.11 -28.13
C GLU A 12 4.45 14.01 -28.57
N CYS A 13 4.01 13.16 -27.63
CA CYS A 13 2.99 12.16 -27.89
C CYS A 13 1.66 12.77 -28.33
N ASN A 14 1.21 13.85 -27.66
CA ASN A 14 -0.01 14.57 -28.07
C ASN A 14 0.08 15.11 -29.49
N LYS A 15 1.25 15.66 -29.88
CA LYS A 15 1.49 16.15 -31.24
C LYS A 15 1.52 15.02 -32.27
N LEU A 16 2.16 13.89 -31.95
CA LEU A 16 2.36 12.79 -32.89
C LEU A 16 1.09 11.95 -33.10
N TYR A 17 0.34 11.70 -32.03
CA TYR A 17 -0.82 10.79 -32.04
C TYR A 17 -2.17 11.51 -31.96
N GLY A 18 -2.18 12.84 -31.91
CA GLY A 18 -3.41 13.63 -31.79
C GLY A 18 -4.15 13.43 -30.46
N SER A 19 -3.43 13.06 -29.39
CA SER A 19 -4.01 12.88 -28.05
C SER A 19 -4.07 14.18 -27.25
N THR A 20 -4.81 14.16 -26.14
CA THR A 20 -5.01 15.31 -25.25
C THR A 20 -4.64 14.98 -23.81
N LEU A 21 -3.56 14.22 -23.62
CA LEU A 21 -3.05 13.87 -22.29
C LEU A 21 -2.54 15.13 -21.57
N SER A 22 -2.79 15.23 -20.27
CA SER A 22 -2.35 16.37 -19.47
C SER A 22 -0.87 16.25 -19.12
N ASP A 23 -0.08 17.28 -19.40
CA ASP A 23 1.33 17.42 -19.01
C ASP A 23 1.50 18.23 -17.71
N ARG A 24 0.39 18.62 -17.06
CA ARG A 24 0.40 19.52 -15.88
C ARG A 24 0.79 18.86 -14.57
N ASN A 25 0.73 17.52 -14.49
CA ASN A 25 1.07 16.79 -13.27
C ASN A 25 1.88 15.51 -13.59
N PRO A 26 3.11 15.66 -14.09
CA PRO A 26 3.99 14.53 -14.42
C PRO A 26 4.35 13.69 -13.19
N ALA A 27 4.21 14.23 -11.97
CA ALA A 27 4.45 13.48 -10.73
C ALA A 27 3.50 12.28 -10.55
N ASN A 28 2.32 12.32 -11.18
CA ASN A 28 1.37 11.20 -11.16
C ASN A 28 1.67 10.11 -12.20
N PHE A 29 2.63 10.31 -13.11
CA PHE A 29 2.84 9.41 -14.25
C PHE A 29 2.99 7.94 -13.85
N MET A 30 3.90 7.64 -12.91
CA MET A 30 4.08 6.26 -12.45
C MET A 30 2.85 5.72 -11.71
N LYS A 31 2.21 6.55 -10.88
CA LYS A 31 0.97 6.18 -10.19
C LYS A 31 -0.12 5.77 -11.18
N ASP A 32 -0.29 6.54 -12.24
CA ASP A 32 -1.31 6.27 -13.26
C ASP A 32 -0.96 5.05 -14.12
N LEU A 33 0.33 4.87 -14.44
CA LEU A 33 0.83 3.70 -15.18
C LEU A 33 0.65 2.39 -14.40
N LEU A 34 0.91 2.43 -13.09
CA LEU A 34 0.82 1.28 -12.19
C LEU A 34 -0.61 0.96 -11.76
N ARG A 35 -1.60 1.77 -12.16
CA ARG A 35 -2.99 1.59 -11.76
C ARG A 35 -3.62 0.38 -12.43
N GLY A 36 -4.31 -0.43 -11.64
CA GLY A 36 -4.99 -1.64 -12.10
C GLY A 36 -4.07 -2.80 -12.51
N ALA A 37 -4.68 -3.92 -12.87
CA ALA A 37 -3.97 -5.17 -13.19
C ALA A 37 -3.18 -5.17 -14.52
N ASN A 38 -3.21 -4.08 -15.29
CA ASN A 38 -2.59 -4.01 -16.63
C ASN A 38 -1.25 -3.26 -16.64
N ALA A 39 -0.68 -2.90 -15.49
CA ALA A 39 0.57 -2.14 -15.40
C ALA A 39 1.68 -2.74 -16.27
N SER A 40 1.97 -4.04 -16.14
CA SER A 40 2.96 -4.76 -16.96
C SER A 40 2.66 -4.68 -18.46
N LYS A 41 1.39 -4.71 -18.86
CA LYS A 41 0.95 -4.63 -20.27
C LYS A 41 1.09 -3.21 -20.83
N ASN A 42 0.95 -2.19 -20.00
CA ASN A 42 1.10 -0.80 -20.38
C ASN A 42 2.58 -0.38 -20.49
N TRP A 43 3.50 -1.18 -19.97
CA TRP A 43 4.94 -0.93 -20.07
C TRP A 43 5.45 -1.21 -21.49
N PRO A 44 6.37 -0.38 -22.04
CA PRO A 44 6.89 -0.60 -23.39
C PRO A 44 7.57 -1.98 -23.53
N ALA A 45 7.12 -2.77 -24.51
CA ALA A 45 7.65 -4.11 -24.75
C ALA A 45 9.16 -4.12 -25.02
N SER A 46 9.69 -3.07 -25.66
CA SER A 46 11.14 -2.91 -25.91
C SER A 46 11.94 -2.71 -24.63
N VAL A 47 11.37 -2.06 -23.61
CA VAL A 47 12.01 -1.86 -22.30
C VAL A 47 11.91 -3.15 -21.47
N ALA A 48 10.75 -3.82 -21.51
CA ALA A 48 10.56 -5.12 -20.87
C ALA A 48 11.51 -6.19 -21.42
N ALA A 49 11.71 -6.24 -22.75
CA ALA A 49 12.66 -7.14 -23.41
C ALA A 49 14.11 -6.93 -22.97
N ARG A 50 14.46 -5.70 -22.55
CA ARG A 50 15.76 -5.36 -21.96
C ARG A 50 15.83 -5.63 -20.46
N ARG A 51 14.77 -6.20 -19.87
CA ARG A 51 14.64 -6.53 -18.44
C ARG A 51 14.77 -5.30 -17.54
N PHE A 52 14.15 -4.19 -17.94
CA PHE A 52 14.01 -2.99 -17.11
C PHE A 52 12.54 -2.76 -16.72
N THR A 53 12.34 -2.39 -15.46
CA THR A 53 11.08 -1.90 -14.90
C THR A 53 11.25 -0.44 -14.43
N GLY A 54 10.22 0.15 -13.83
CA GLY A 54 10.22 1.52 -13.31
C GLY A 54 9.97 1.57 -11.80
N ILE A 55 10.61 2.51 -11.11
CA ILE A 55 10.26 2.89 -9.75
C ILE A 55 9.96 4.39 -9.71
N GLN A 56 8.90 4.78 -9.00
CA GLN A 56 8.62 6.19 -8.76
C GLN A 56 9.72 6.80 -7.90
N ARG A 57 10.19 7.98 -8.30
CA ARG A 57 11.12 8.81 -7.53
C ARG A 57 10.41 10.09 -7.14
N THR A 58 10.76 10.62 -5.98
CA THR A 58 10.14 11.81 -5.41
C THR A 58 11.23 12.71 -4.84
N GLY A 59 11.12 14.01 -5.05
CA GLY A 59 12.15 14.99 -4.67
C GLY A 59 12.97 15.45 -5.87
N ASP A 60 13.58 16.62 -5.74
CA ASP A 60 14.60 17.17 -6.66
C ASP A 60 14.24 17.16 -8.16
N GLY A 61 12.95 17.30 -8.48
CA GLY A 61 12.47 17.33 -9.87
C GLY A 61 12.43 15.96 -10.54
N GLU A 62 12.64 14.87 -9.81
CA GLU A 62 12.54 13.50 -10.32
C GLU A 62 11.09 13.03 -10.46
N CYS A 63 10.85 12.16 -11.45
CA CYS A 63 9.56 11.50 -11.66
C CYS A 63 9.66 9.99 -11.43
N PHE A 64 10.60 9.34 -12.13
CA PHE A 64 10.81 7.91 -12.02
C PHE A 64 12.19 7.50 -12.54
N GLU A 65 12.60 6.28 -12.19
CA GLU A 65 13.86 5.67 -12.60
C GLU A 65 13.60 4.30 -13.22
N PHE A 66 14.38 3.96 -14.25
CA PHE A 66 14.44 2.59 -14.76
C PHE A 66 15.37 1.74 -13.90
N ILE A 67 14.88 0.63 -13.39
CA ILE A 67 15.68 -0.31 -12.61
C ILE A 67 15.68 -1.68 -13.28
N PRO A 68 16.77 -2.47 -13.18
CA PRO A 68 16.80 -3.81 -13.72
C PRO A 68 15.77 -4.72 -13.01
N TYR A 69 15.29 -5.73 -13.73
CA TYR A 69 14.48 -6.78 -13.13
C TYR A 69 15.26 -7.48 -12.02
N ARG A 70 14.55 -7.84 -10.95
CA ARG A 70 15.08 -8.70 -9.90
C ARG A 70 15.34 -10.12 -10.43
N PRO A 71 16.21 -10.91 -9.77
CA PRO A 71 16.34 -12.33 -10.06
C PRO A 71 14.97 -13.03 -10.04
N GLY A 72 14.67 -13.80 -11.08
CA GLY A 72 13.39 -14.53 -11.20
C GLY A 72 12.19 -13.69 -11.66
N GLN A 73 12.28 -12.37 -11.72
CA GLN A 73 11.19 -11.51 -12.22
C GLN A 73 10.97 -11.73 -13.73
N THR A 74 9.72 -12.00 -14.11
CA THR A 74 9.31 -12.29 -15.49
C THR A 74 8.52 -11.19 -16.17
N GLU A 75 8.02 -10.22 -15.40
CA GLU A 75 7.22 -9.10 -15.90
C GLU A 75 7.65 -7.77 -15.27
N PRO A 76 7.36 -6.60 -15.87
CA PRO A 76 7.81 -5.31 -15.33
C PRO A 76 7.28 -5.03 -13.93
N PHE A 77 5.97 -5.21 -13.70
CA PHE A 77 5.32 -4.81 -12.46
C PHE A 77 4.53 -5.98 -11.88
N PRO A 78 5.20 -6.98 -11.29
CA PRO A 78 4.53 -8.13 -10.71
C PRO A 78 3.68 -7.72 -9.50
N ASP A 79 2.47 -8.26 -9.38
CA ASP A 79 1.66 -8.16 -8.15
C ASP A 79 2.23 -9.13 -7.11
N ALA A 80 3.31 -8.70 -6.45
CA ALA A 80 4.05 -9.51 -5.47
C ALA A 80 3.19 -9.93 -4.26
N PHE A 81 2.14 -9.16 -3.95
CA PHE A 81 1.28 -9.36 -2.79
C PHE A 81 -0.19 -9.54 -3.19
N LYS A 82 -0.40 -10.33 -4.25
CA LYS A 82 -1.74 -10.75 -4.68
C LYS A 82 -2.49 -11.44 -3.53
N VAL A 83 -3.81 -11.29 -3.55
CA VAL A 83 -4.69 -12.03 -2.62
C VAL A 83 -4.47 -13.53 -2.82
N ARG A 84 -4.07 -14.21 -1.75
CA ARG A 84 -3.93 -15.66 -1.73
C ARG A 84 -5.28 -16.32 -1.54
N GLU A 85 -5.62 -17.27 -2.41
CA GLU A 85 -6.88 -18.02 -2.33
C GLU A 85 -6.94 -18.91 -1.08
N ASP A 86 -5.77 -19.37 -0.62
CA ASP A 86 -5.59 -20.24 0.55
C ASP A 86 -5.32 -19.48 1.86
N ALA A 87 -5.40 -18.14 1.84
CA ALA A 87 -5.21 -17.32 3.05
C ALA A 87 -6.25 -17.68 4.13
N PRO A 88 -5.86 -17.74 5.42
CA PRO A 88 -6.79 -17.92 6.53
C PRO A 88 -7.94 -16.92 6.49
N ARG A 89 -9.14 -17.36 6.87
CA ARG A 89 -10.36 -16.56 6.77
C ARG A 89 -10.97 -16.37 8.15
N PHE A 90 -11.19 -15.11 8.54
CA PHE A 90 -11.79 -14.75 9.81
C PHE A 90 -13.07 -13.95 9.57
N LEU A 91 -14.13 -14.27 10.31
CA LEU A 91 -15.38 -13.54 10.22
C LEU A 91 -15.28 -12.24 11.03
N VAL A 92 -15.65 -11.12 10.41
CA VAL A 92 -15.79 -9.82 11.05
C VAL A 92 -17.25 -9.38 10.95
N GLN A 93 -17.86 -9.14 12.10
CA GLN A 93 -19.21 -8.60 12.13
C GLN A 93 -19.21 -7.21 11.52
N SER A 94 -20.19 -6.92 10.66
CA SER A 94 -20.43 -5.57 10.13
C SER A 94 -21.78 -5.01 10.57
N ILE A 95 -22.49 -5.70 11.46
CA ILE A 95 -23.80 -5.27 11.95
C ILE A 95 -23.73 -3.94 12.72
N SER A 96 -22.57 -3.62 13.28
CA SER A 96 -22.31 -2.33 13.95
C SER A 96 -22.25 -1.14 13.00
N LEU A 97 -22.07 -1.35 11.68
CA LEU A 97 -22.10 -0.26 10.71
C LEU A 97 -23.55 0.17 10.42
N PRO A 98 -23.91 1.45 10.61
CA PRO A 98 -25.24 1.94 10.29
C PRO A 98 -25.61 1.66 8.83
N LEU A 99 -26.89 1.33 8.59
CA LEU A 99 -27.38 1.08 7.24
C LEU A 99 -27.18 2.30 6.31
N ALA A 100 -27.29 3.51 6.84
CA ALA A 100 -26.99 4.74 6.10
C ALA A 100 -25.54 4.74 5.58
N THR A 101 -24.58 4.41 6.45
CA THR A 101 -23.16 4.26 6.12
C THR A 101 -22.95 3.20 5.03
N LYS A 102 -23.57 2.02 5.15
CA LYS A 102 -23.50 0.97 4.11
C LYS A 102 -24.10 1.41 2.77
N SER A 103 -25.19 2.19 2.80
CA SER A 103 -25.88 2.65 1.58
C SER A 103 -25.06 3.67 0.79
N LEU A 104 -24.25 4.47 1.50
CA LEU A 104 -23.32 5.45 0.95
C LEU A 104 -21.98 4.85 0.51
N GLY A 105 -21.78 3.53 0.61
CA GLY A 105 -20.51 2.86 0.34
C GLY A 105 -19.87 3.31 -0.98
N ARG A 106 -18.64 3.82 -0.87
CA ARG A 106 -17.85 4.38 -1.98
C ARG A 106 -16.74 3.40 -2.37
N SER A 107 -16.24 3.51 -3.59
CA SER A 107 -15.09 2.73 -4.05
C SER A 107 -13.82 3.58 -4.05
N ASP A 108 -13.54 4.25 -2.92
CA ASP A 108 -12.32 5.01 -2.69
C ASP A 108 -11.55 4.48 -1.48
N GLU A 109 -10.25 4.79 -1.42
CA GLU A 109 -9.33 4.31 -0.39
C GLU A 109 -9.70 4.86 1.00
N THR A 110 -10.21 6.09 1.09
CA THR A 110 -10.65 6.67 2.37
C THR A 110 -11.80 5.88 3.00
N TRP A 111 -12.81 5.50 2.21
CA TRP A 111 -13.94 4.68 2.66
C TRP A 111 -13.49 3.30 3.18
N LEU A 112 -12.56 2.67 2.45
CA LEU A 112 -11.97 1.38 2.83
C LEU A 112 -11.37 1.45 4.23
N ILE A 113 -10.47 2.43 4.44
CA ILE A 113 -9.74 2.58 5.69
C ILE A 113 -10.69 2.90 6.84
N GLN A 114 -11.63 3.84 6.64
CA GLN A 114 -12.66 4.16 7.64
C GLN A 114 -13.46 2.93 8.06
N THR A 115 -13.84 2.10 7.08
CA THR A 115 -14.60 0.88 7.37
C THR A 115 -13.76 -0.14 8.12
N ALA A 116 -12.50 -0.33 7.73
CA ALA A 116 -11.58 -1.25 8.40
C ALA A 116 -11.32 -0.85 9.86
N ILE A 117 -11.12 0.45 10.12
CA ILE A 117 -10.95 1.00 11.48
C ILE A 117 -12.22 0.81 12.31
N ASN A 118 -13.39 1.18 11.79
CA ASN A 118 -14.66 1.06 12.51
C ASN A 118 -14.99 -0.40 12.88
N LEU A 119 -14.53 -1.34 12.06
CA LEU A 119 -14.71 -2.77 12.28
C LEU A 119 -13.53 -3.43 13.00
N ARG A 120 -12.51 -2.66 13.39
CA ARG A 120 -11.29 -3.13 14.07
C ARG A 120 -10.60 -4.28 13.32
N VAL A 121 -10.55 -4.19 11.99
CA VAL A 121 -9.98 -5.25 11.13
C VAL A 121 -8.50 -5.43 11.43
N VAL A 122 -7.76 -4.33 11.57
CA VAL A 122 -6.31 -4.36 11.84
C VAL A 122 -6.05 -4.92 13.23
N GLU A 123 -6.78 -4.47 14.25
CA GLU A 123 -6.65 -5.00 15.61
C GLU A 123 -7.03 -6.48 15.68
N THR A 124 -8.06 -6.90 14.92
CA THR A 124 -8.43 -8.31 14.81
C THR A 124 -7.27 -9.12 14.24
N HIS A 125 -6.58 -8.62 13.22
CA HIS A 125 -5.41 -9.29 12.64
C HIS A 125 -4.30 -9.53 13.65
N PHE A 126 -3.90 -8.48 14.35
CA PHE A 126 -2.86 -8.62 15.38
C PHE A 126 -3.30 -9.48 16.58
N ALA A 127 -4.59 -9.77 16.74
CA ALA A 127 -5.10 -10.67 17.76
C ALA A 127 -5.16 -12.14 17.31
N VAL A 128 -5.47 -12.43 16.04
CA VAL A 128 -5.78 -13.81 15.58
C VAL A 128 -4.77 -14.40 14.61
N ALA A 129 -4.00 -13.56 13.91
CA ALA A 129 -3.00 -14.00 12.94
C ALA A 129 -1.74 -13.10 12.92
N PRO A 130 -1.22 -12.61 14.07
CA PRO A 130 -0.02 -11.78 14.06
C PRO A 130 1.22 -12.58 13.66
N ALA A 131 2.09 -12.01 12.83
CA ALA A 131 3.49 -12.38 12.79
C ALA A 131 4.29 -11.65 13.87
N PHE A 132 3.97 -10.37 14.11
CA PHE A 132 4.56 -9.53 15.13
C PHE A 132 3.58 -9.36 16.30
N PRO A 133 3.88 -9.95 17.48
CA PRO A 133 2.96 -9.91 18.61
C PRO A 133 2.87 -8.52 19.23
N LEU A 134 1.65 -7.97 19.28
CA LEU A 134 1.33 -6.73 19.97
C LEU A 134 0.52 -7.02 21.24
N LEU A 135 0.75 -6.20 22.26
CA LEU A 135 -0.02 -6.17 23.52
C LEU A 135 -1.25 -5.26 23.39
N GLU A 136 -1.10 -4.18 22.62
CA GLU A 136 -2.12 -3.16 22.38
C GLU A 136 -1.91 -2.59 20.97
N LEU A 137 -3.00 -2.15 20.34
CA LEU A 137 -2.96 -1.41 19.08
C LEU A 137 -4.05 -0.33 19.09
N THR A 138 -3.65 0.91 18.78
CA THR A 138 -4.54 2.07 18.72
C THR A 138 -4.35 2.80 17.39
N HIS A 139 -5.44 3.04 16.67
CA HIS A 139 -5.41 3.90 15.48
C HIS A 139 -5.12 5.36 15.86
N LEU A 140 -4.12 5.97 15.23
CA LEU A 140 -3.75 7.36 15.46
C LEU A 140 -4.47 8.29 14.48
N GLN A 141 -4.20 8.12 13.18
CA GLN A 141 -4.61 9.07 12.15
C GLN A 141 -4.64 8.41 10.76
N MET A 142 -5.53 8.92 9.91
CA MET A 142 -5.62 8.60 8.49
C MET A 142 -5.03 9.71 7.60
N GLY A 143 -4.55 9.35 6.41
CA GLY A 143 -4.15 10.28 5.34
C GLY A 143 -3.02 11.23 5.77
N ILE A 144 -1.97 10.68 6.38
CA ILE A 144 -0.82 11.45 6.85
C ILE A 144 0.04 11.79 5.65
N LYS A 145 0.11 13.07 5.32
CA LYS A 145 0.97 13.58 4.25
C LYS A 145 2.34 13.91 4.81
N LEU A 146 3.34 13.17 4.37
CA LEU A 146 4.75 13.43 4.64
C LEU A 146 5.40 14.05 3.41
N ARG A 147 6.62 14.57 3.57
CA ARG A 147 7.31 15.31 2.51
C ARG A 147 7.47 14.51 1.20
N SER A 148 7.70 13.20 1.29
CA SER A 148 7.99 12.32 0.15
C SER A 148 6.99 11.18 -0.04
N THR A 149 6.05 11.00 0.89
CA THR A 149 5.09 9.88 0.85
C THR A 149 3.82 10.23 1.61
N GLU A 150 2.76 9.46 1.36
CA GLU A 150 1.51 9.52 2.10
C GLU A 150 1.33 8.18 2.83
N ILE A 151 0.94 8.21 4.10
CA ILE A 151 0.55 7.02 4.86
C ILE A 151 -0.97 7.03 4.97
N ASP A 152 -1.62 6.01 4.43
CA ASP A 152 -3.09 5.92 4.38
C ASP A 152 -3.70 5.82 5.79
N ALA A 153 -3.10 5.01 6.67
CA ALA A 153 -3.38 5.02 8.09
C ALA A 153 -2.16 4.65 8.95
N LEU A 154 -2.07 5.25 10.13
CA LEU A 154 -1.02 4.99 11.11
C LEU A 154 -1.64 4.56 12.43
N PHE A 155 -1.04 3.55 13.04
CA PHE A 155 -1.41 3.04 14.35
C PHE A 155 -0.20 3.02 15.27
N LEU A 156 -0.47 3.14 16.57
CA LEU A 156 0.50 2.96 17.65
C LEU A 156 0.22 1.64 18.35
N GLY A 157 1.19 0.74 18.27
CA GLY A 157 1.22 -0.51 19.00
C GLY A 157 2.09 -0.45 20.26
N LYS A 158 1.83 -1.37 21.17
CA LYS A 158 2.70 -1.70 22.31
C LYS A 158 3.18 -3.14 22.17
N ALA A 159 4.47 -3.39 22.36
CA ALA A 159 5.06 -4.72 22.19
C ALA A 159 6.02 -5.06 23.34
N GLY A 160 6.44 -6.33 23.41
CA GLY A 160 7.44 -6.79 24.38
C GLY A 160 6.86 -7.01 25.77
N ASN A 161 7.47 -6.38 26.79
CA ASN A 161 7.14 -6.64 28.20
C ASN A 161 5.88 -5.86 28.64
N PRO A 162 4.81 -6.51 29.13
CA PRO A 162 3.61 -5.81 29.60
C PRO A 162 3.82 -4.78 30.72
N LYS A 163 4.91 -4.89 31.51
CA LYS A 163 5.23 -3.92 32.56
C LYS A 163 5.95 -2.67 32.05
N ASN A 164 6.65 -2.79 30.93
CA ASN A 164 7.37 -1.69 30.29
C ASN A 164 7.38 -1.94 28.78
N PRO A 165 6.24 -1.70 28.10
CA PRO A 165 6.09 -2.06 26.71
C PRO A 165 6.76 -1.03 25.80
N ASP A 166 7.40 -1.52 24.75
CA ASP A 166 8.01 -0.70 23.72
C ASP A 166 6.93 -0.15 22.78
N SER A 167 7.09 1.10 22.36
CA SER A 167 6.22 1.70 21.33
C SER A 167 6.62 1.22 19.94
N VAL A 168 5.64 0.79 19.17
CA VAL A 168 5.80 0.32 17.79
C VAL A 168 4.84 1.09 16.90
N LEU A 169 5.28 1.55 15.73
CA LEU A 169 4.35 2.10 14.73
C LEU A 169 3.90 1.01 13.78
N VAL A 170 2.63 1.06 13.36
CA VAL A 170 2.12 0.22 12.28
C VAL A 170 1.64 1.13 11.16
N THR A 171 2.28 1.05 10.00
CA THR A 171 1.94 1.83 8.80
C THR A 171 1.06 1.01 7.88
N CYS A 172 -0.05 1.56 7.41
CA CYS A 172 -0.97 0.89 6.51
C CYS A 172 -0.98 1.56 5.14
N GLU A 173 -0.80 0.78 4.08
CA GLU A 173 -1.11 1.14 2.69
C GLU A 173 -2.39 0.43 2.26
N ALA A 174 -3.35 1.17 1.69
CA ALA A 174 -4.69 0.68 1.44
C ALA A 174 -5.04 0.72 -0.06
N LYS A 175 -5.60 -0.37 -0.59
CA LYS A 175 -5.90 -0.50 -2.02
C LYS A 175 -7.26 -1.12 -2.31
N GLN A 176 -7.86 -0.69 -3.41
CA GLN A 176 -9.05 -1.31 -3.97
C GLN A 176 -8.70 -2.65 -4.66
N ALA A 177 -9.69 -3.50 -4.92
CA ALA A 177 -9.48 -4.89 -5.32
C ALA A 177 -8.64 -5.06 -6.59
N LYS A 178 -8.70 -4.07 -7.49
CA LYS A 178 -8.00 -4.10 -8.78
C LYS A 178 -6.59 -3.51 -8.71
N ASP A 179 -6.28 -2.77 -7.65
CA ASP A 179 -5.03 -2.04 -7.53
C ASP A 179 -4.06 -2.86 -6.68
N PRO A 180 -2.83 -3.10 -7.16
CA PRO A 180 -1.81 -3.83 -6.41
C PRO A 180 -1.27 -2.98 -5.26
N LEU A 181 -0.78 -3.63 -4.21
CA LEU A 181 0.06 -2.99 -3.20
C LEU A 181 1.43 -2.72 -3.82
N ILE A 182 1.86 -1.45 -3.84
CA ILE A 182 3.13 -1.06 -4.46
C ILE A 182 4.23 -1.13 -3.39
N PRO A 183 5.21 -2.05 -3.50
CA PRO A 183 6.20 -2.26 -2.43
C PRO A 183 7.01 -1.01 -2.09
N SER A 184 7.38 -0.22 -3.09
CA SER A 184 8.13 1.01 -2.88
C SER A 184 7.36 2.07 -2.09
N GLN A 185 6.03 2.12 -2.20
CA GLN A 185 5.21 3.04 -1.39
C GLN A 185 5.29 2.67 0.08
N ILE A 186 5.10 1.39 0.40
CA ILE A 186 5.17 0.85 1.77
C ILE A 186 6.58 1.04 2.36
N ILE A 187 7.64 0.76 1.60
CA ILE A 187 9.03 1.00 2.03
C ILE A 187 9.26 2.48 2.37
N ASN A 188 8.83 3.39 1.48
CA ASN A 188 8.96 4.83 1.71
C ASN A 188 8.18 5.28 2.95
N GLN A 189 7.01 4.71 3.21
CA GLN A 189 6.22 4.97 4.43
C GLN A 189 6.95 4.55 5.70
N VAL A 190 7.59 3.37 5.70
CA VAL A 190 8.39 2.89 6.83
C VAL A 190 9.54 3.84 7.13
N GLN A 191 10.30 4.21 6.10
CA GLN A 191 11.44 5.13 6.23
C GLN A 191 10.99 6.51 6.74
N ALA A 192 9.87 7.02 6.22
CA ALA A 192 9.31 8.29 6.65
C ALA A 192 8.76 8.24 8.09
N ALA A 193 8.14 7.13 8.50
CA ALA A 193 7.66 6.94 9.88
C ALA A 193 8.82 7.00 10.90
N PHE A 194 9.98 6.43 10.57
CA PHE A 194 11.18 6.53 11.42
C PHE A 194 11.75 7.95 11.51
N ALA A 195 11.58 8.76 10.46
CA ALA A 195 12.04 10.14 10.45
C ALA A 195 11.19 11.06 11.35
N GLU A 196 9.89 10.75 11.50
CA GLU A 196 8.92 11.59 12.20
C GLU A 196 8.68 11.19 13.67
N ALA A 197 8.99 9.94 14.05
CA ALA A 197 8.72 9.43 15.39
C ALA A 197 9.93 8.71 15.99
N GLU A 198 10.12 8.85 17.30
CA GLU A 198 11.14 8.13 18.08
C GLU A 198 10.65 6.73 18.48
N VAL A 199 10.54 5.82 17.51
CA VAL A 199 10.29 4.38 17.73
C VAL A 199 11.43 3.53 17.19
N ASP A 200 11.68 2.37 17.78
CA ASP A 200 12.73 1.45 17.30
C ASP A 200 12.22 0.43 16.28
N THR A 201 10.90 0.25 16.18
CA THR A 201 10.27 -0.73 15.29
C THR A 201 9.07 -0.13 14.56
N VAL A 202 8.96 -0.44 13.27
CA VAL A 202 7.80 -0.16 12.42
C VAL A 202 7.33 -1.49 11.81
N VAL A 203 6.04 -1.81 11.92
CA VAL A 203 5.41 -2.96 11.25
C VAL A 203 4.64 -2.46 10.02
N PRO A 204 5.08 -2.76 8.79
CA PRO A 204 4.33 -2.39 7.61
C PRO A 204 3.16 -3.36 7.41
N ILE A 205 1.98 -2.82 7.04
CA ILE A 205 0.84 -3.61 6.62
C ILE A 205 0.26 -3.09 5.30
N GLY A 206 -0.32 -4.00 4.53
CA GLY A 206 -1.14 -3.71 3.36
C GLY A 206 -2.58 -4.13 3.61
N LEU A 207 -3.53 -3.34 3.13
CA LEU A 207 -4.96 -3.61 3.26
C LEU A 207 -5.63 -3.51 1.89
N ARG A 208 -6.19 -4.61 1.38
CA ARG A 208 -6.83 -4.66 0.06
C ARG A 208 -8.29 -5.13 0.16
N THR A 209 -9.22 -4.51 -0.56
CA THR A 209 -10.59 -5.10 -0.64
C THR A 209 -10.56 -6.44 -1.38
N VAL A 210 -11.38 -7.38 -0.92
CA VAL A 210 -11.80 -8.56 -1.68
C VAL A 210 -13.27 -8.38 -2.01
N ARG A 211 -13.56 -7.99 -3.26
CA ARG A 211 -14.89 -7.54 -3.70
C ARG A 211 -16.03 -8.46 -3.25
N GLY A 212 -16.96 -7.92 -2.46
CA GLY A 212 -18.14 -8.64 -1.98
C GLY A 212 -17.86 -9.62 -0.83
N VAL A 213 -16.62 -9.65 -0.34
CA VAL A 213 -16.17 -10.53 0.73
C VAL A 213 -15.75 -9.70 1.94
N GLY A 214 -14.80 -8.79 1.78
CA GLY A 214 -14.23 -8.05 2.90
C GLY A 214 -12.82 -7.54 2.62
N PHE A 215 -11.89 -7.74 3.56
CA PHE A 215 -10.53 -7.25 3.45
C PHE A 215 -9.52 -8.39 3.40
N TYR A 216 -8.46 -8.21 2.62
CA TYR A 216 -7.24 -8.99 2.69
C TYR A 216 -6.18 -8.12 3.34
N LEU A 217 -5.64 -8.54 4.47
CA LEU A 217 -4.59 -7.83 5.19
C LEU A 217 -3.29 -8.63 5.05
N THR A 218 -2.24 -7.95 4.62
CA THR A 218 -0.87 -8.47 4.54
C THR A 218 -0.02 -7.78 5.60
N GLU A 219 0.53 -8.54 6.52
CA GLU A 219 1.52 -8.08 7.48
C GLU A 219 2.91 -8.42 6.95
N PHE A 220 3.77 -7.41 6.86
CA PHE A 220 5.17 -7.57 6.45
C PHE A 220 6.06 -7.73 7.67
N GLU A 221 7.27 -8.25 7.46
CA GLU A 221 8.27 -8.35 8.52
C GLU A 221 8.50 -6.99 9.19
N ALA A 222 8.54 -7.00 10.53
CA ALA A 222 8.79 -5.81 11.31
C ALA A 222 10.20 -5.28 11.03
N VAL A 223 10.29 -3.98 10.76
CA VAL A 223 11.54 -3.31 10.40
C VAL A 223 12.07 -2.61 11.64
N ARG A 224 13.36 -2.79 11.93
CA ARG A 224 14.05 -2.03 12.98
C ARG A 224 14.61 -0.73 12.42
N ARG A 225 14.72 0.30 13.28
CA ARG A 225 15.31 1.59 12.90
C ARG A 225 16.70 1.44 12.28
N THR A 226 17.52 0.54 12.82
CA THR A 226 18.88 0.28 12.31
C THR A 226 18.89 -0.22 10.88
N ASP A 227 17.82 -0.90 10.45
CA ASP A 227 17.75 -1.59 9.16
C ASP A 227 16.95 -0.78 8.12
N ALA A 228 16.26 0.28 8.55
CA ALA A 228 15.36 1.09 7.72
C ALA A 228 16.03 1.68 6.47
N HIS A 229 17.30 2.07 6.57
CA HIS A 229 18.06 2.64 5.45
C HIS A 229 18.47 1.60 4.40
N ALA A 230 18.52 0.32 4.79
CA ALA A 230 18.87 -0.79 3.93
C ALA A 230 17.63 -1.54 3.40
N LEU A 231 16.42 -1.14 3.82
CA LEU A 231 15.18 -1.76 3.40
C LEU A 231 14.91 -1.48 1.91
N ASP A 232 15.02 -2.52 1.08
CA ASP A 232 14.78 -2.49 -0.36
C ASP A 232 13.75 -3.54 -0.84
N GLU A 233 13.38 -4.47 0.03
CA GLU A 233 12.40 -5.52 -0.20
C GLU A 233 11.47 -5.71 1.01
N LEU A 234 10.23 -6.10 0.74
CA LEU A 234 9.25 -6.45 1.76
C LEU A 234 9.07 -7.97 1.75
N THR A 235 9.20 -8.58 2.92
CA THR A 235 8.89 -9.99 3.13
C THR A 235 7.50 -10.09 3.75
N LEU A 236 6.61 -10.86 3.13
CA LEU A 236 5.30 -11.18 3.72
C LEU A 236 5.50 -12.08 4.93
N ALA A 237 5.05 -11.64 6.10
CA ALA A 237 5.21 -12.36 7.37
C ALA A 237 3.92 -13.09 7.79
N SER A 238 2.76 -12.45 7.57
CA SER A 238 1.43 -13.06 7.79
C SER A 238 0.41 -12.44 6.84
N ASP A 239 -0.65 -13.17 6.53
CA ASP A 239 -1.76 -12.69 5.73
C ASP A 239 -3.08 -13.37 6.13
N ALA A 240 -4.20 -12.65 5.97
CA ALA A 240 -5.52 -13.21 6.20
C ALA A 240 -6.62 -12.43 5.48
N ILE A 241 -7.75 -13.10 5.25
CA ILE A 241 -8.98 -12.54 4.71
C ILE A 241 -10.00 -12.34 5.85
N TYR A 242 -10.44 -11.11 6.04
CA TYR A 242 -11.46 -10.70 7.00
C TYR A 242 -12.80 -10.54 6.29
N GLU A 243 -13.64 -11.56 6.40
CA GLU A 243 -14.96 -11.59 5.75
C GLU A 243 -15.98 -10.76 6.51
N LEU A 244 -16.59 -9.79 5.83
CA LEU A 244 -17.63 -8.97 6.41
C LEU A 244 -18.98 -9.68 6.38
N ARG A 245 -19.62 -9.77 7.55
CA ARG A 245 -20.97 -10.33 7.70
C ARG A 245 -21.90 -9.39 8.46
N PRO A 246 -22.98 -8.87 7.82
CA PRO A 246 -23.31 -9.02 6.38
C PRO A 246 -22.28 -8.30 5.47
N PRO A 247 -22.29 -8.54 4.15
CA PRO A 247 -21.43 -7.82 3.21
C PRO A 247 -21.63 -6.30 3.27
N VAL A 248 -20.56 -5.54 2.97
CA VAL A 248 -20.59 -4.07 2.92
C VAL A 248 -20.34 -3.62 1.48
N LYS A 249 -21.22 -2.76 0.95
CA LYS A 249 -21.09 -2.26 -0.42
C LYS A 249 -19.79 -1.47 -0.60
N GLY A 250 -19.10 -1.70 -1.72
CA GLY A 250 -17.84 -1.04 -2.05
C GLY A 250 -16.60 -1.76 -1.48
N ILE A 251 -16.80 -2.84 -0.73
CA ILE A 251 -15.76 -3.73 -0.19
C ILE A 251 -15.98 -5.13 -0.71
#